data_AF-A0A0L7QJ35-F1
#
_entry.id   AF-A0A0L7QJ35-F1
#
_cell.length_a   1.000
_cell.length_b   1.000
_cell.length_c   1.000
_cell.angle_alpha   90.00
_cell.angle_beta   90.00
_cell.angle_gamma   90.00
#
_symmetry.space_group_name_H-M   'P 1'
#
loop_
_entity.id
_entity.type
_entity.pdbx_description
1 polymer ?
#
loop_
_entity_poly.entity_id
_entity_poly.type
_entity_poly.pdbx_seq_one_letter_code
_entity_poly.pdbx_strand_id
1 'polypeptide(L)'
;MEVDGAVEKFARSETLHQTKYLFYIGDGDSKTYKAIVDSCPYGNIDIIKKECVGHVQKRTGARLRKVKKETKGLGRKGKPTAKLIDELSVYYGLAIRRNKNSKEDTKKEIWTTLKHKSSTNENPQHEDCPPSPESWCSYQVAKVNNNLLNYNYKPALHADVLKAITPIYEELSSDQLLERCVGGFTQNQNDSFNNTIWCLAPKNLFSGTTTVKIAANIAAVIFNRGFFSVPLVMHCMNIKITHHLISPRSDTYMATMLTDPRDFRVVVTFKQYVSKFHGILTVSLEVTVVLVTPVL
;
A
#
# COMPACT_ATOMS: atom_id res chain seq x y z
N MET A 1 -8.34 3.17 -9.45
CA MET A 1 -9.23 4.35 -9.56
C MET A 1 -9.43 4.63 -11.04
N GLU A 2 -10.66 4.85 -11.48
CA GLU A 2 -10.91 5.25 -12.87
C GLU A 2 -10.33 6.65 -13.13
N VAL A 3 -9.93 6.91 -14.38
CA VAL A 3 -9.23 8.13 -14.76
C VAL A 3 -10.12 9.35 -14.54
N ASP A 4 -11.35 9.30 -15.06
CA ASP A 4 -12.30 10.41 -15.01
C ASP A 4 -12.68 10.74 -13.56
N GLY A 5 -12.88 9.72 -12.74
CA GLY A 5 -13.10 9.84 -11.30
C GLY A 5 -12.01 10.59 -10.56
N ALA A 6 -10.76 10.29 -10.89
CA ALA A 6 -9.62 10.93 -10.24
C ALA A 6 -9.50 12.40 -10.67
N VAL A 7 -9.66 12.68 -11.97
CA VAL A 7 -9.65 14.05 -12.51
C VAL A 7 -10.75 14.88 -11.87
N GLU A 8 -11.98 14.38 -11.86
CA GLU A 8 -13.10 15.07 -11.26
C GLU A 8 -12.90 15.31 -9.77
N LYS A 9 -12.35 14.32 -9.05
CA LYS A 9 -12.04 14.45 -7.62
C LYS A 9 -11.11 15.63 -7.36
N PHE A 10 -10.04 15.78 -8.15
CA PHE A 10 -9.11 16.88 -8.01
C PHE A 10 -9.75 18.21 -8.39
N ALA A 11 -10.49 18.26 -9.50
CA ALA A 11 -11.13 19.48 -10.00
C ALA A 11 -12.15 20.09 -9.02
N ARG A 12 -12.89 19.26 -8.26
CA ARG A 12 -13.94 19.74 -7.35
C ARG A 12 -13.53 19.85 -5.89
N SER A 13 -12.29 19.50 -5.53
CA SER A 13 -11.89 19.44 -4.12
C SER A 13 -11.89 20.82 -3.46
N GLU A 14 -11.50 21.86 -4.20
CA GLU A 14 -11.45 23.23 -3.70
C GLU A 14 -12.86 23.78 -3.47
N THR A 15 -13.77 23.57 -4.41
CA THR A 15 -15.15 24.07 -4.32
C THR A 15 -15.98 23.32 -3.27
N LEU A 16 -15.85 22.00 -3.17
CA LEU A 16 -16.65 21.20 -2.24
C LEU A 16 -16.07 21.13 -0.83
N HIS A 17 -14.74 21.23 -0.69
CA HIS A 17 -14.06 20.92 0.57
C HIS A 17 -13.05 21.99 0.99
N GLN A 18 -12.84 23.05 0.20
CA GLN A 18 -11.85 24.08 0.47
C GLN A 18 -10.44 23.49 0.64
N THR A 19 -10.13 22.41 -0.09
CA THR A 19 -8.84 21.72 -0.04
C THR A 19 -8.27 21.48 -1.43
N LYS A 20 -6.94 21.41 -1.51
CA LYS A 20 -6.19 21.03 -2.72
C LYS A 20 -5.33 19.81 -2.44
N TYR A 21 -5.28 18.87 -3.37
CA TYR A 21 -4.40 17.71 -3.25
C TYR A 21 -3.04 18.00 -3.89
N LEU A 22 -1.99 17.97 -3.08
CA LEU A 22 -0.61 18.11 -3.58
C LEU A 22 -0.03 16.77 -4.07
N PHE A 23 -0.53 15.65 -3.55
CA PHE A 23 0.04 14.34 -3.81
C PHE A 23 -0.98 13.39 -4.46
N TYR A 24 -0.54 12.71 -5.51
CA TYR A 24 -1.24 11.56 -6.07
C TYR A 24 -0.45 10.28 -5.76
N ILE A 25 -1.04 9.39 -4.96
CA ILE A 25 -0.45 8.08 -4.64
C ILE A 25 -0.96 7.08 -5.67
N GLY A 26 -0.05 6.60 -6.50
CA GLY A 26 -0.36 5.76 -7.64
C GLY A 26 0.53 4.53 -7.76
N ASP A 27 0.04 3.59 -8.53
CA ASP A 27 0.80 2.45 -9.04
C ASP A 27 1.48 2.85 -10.35
N GLY A 28 2.81 2.75 -10.45
CA GLY A 28 3.55 2.78 -11.73
C GLY A 28 3.16 3.90 -12.68
N ASP A 29 3.39 3.72 -13.98
CA ASP A 29 3.04 4.72 -14.99
C ASP A 29 1.51 4.76 -15.18
N SER A 30 0.86 5.77 -14.57
CA SER A 30 -0.59 5.82 -14.47
C SER A 30 -1.14 6.87 -15.43
N LYS A 31 -1.95 6.42 -16.41
CA LYS A 31 -2.77 7.29 -17.26
C LYS A 31 -3.59 8.28 -16.43
N THR A 32 -3.98 7.84 -15.23
CA THR A 32 -4.68 8.66 -14.22
C THR A 32 -3.86 9.87 -13.77
N TYR A 33 -2.59 9.71 -13.40
CA TYR A 33 -1.74 10.82 -12.97
C TYR A 33 -1.58 11.84 -14.09
N LYS A 34 -1.30 11.36 -15.30
CA LYS A 34 -1.20 12.22 -16.48
C LYS A 34 -2.48 13.01 -16.70
N ALA A 35 -3.64 12.35 -16.71
CA ALA A 35 -4.92 13.03 -16.87
C ALA A 35 -5.19 14.08 -15.77
N ILE A 36 -4.80 13.79 -14.52
CA ILE A 36 -4.90 14.76 -13.43
C ILE A 36 -4.04 15.99 -13.72
N VAL A 37 -2.76 15.81 -14.08
CA VAL A 37 -1.85 16.92 -14.41
C VAL A 37 -2.36 17.71 -15.62
N ASP A 38 -2.74 17.03 -16.70
CA ASP A 38 -3.25 17.65 -17.93
C ASP A 38 -4.55 18.45 -17.69
N SER A 39 -5.35 18.03 -16.70
CA SER A 39 -6.57 18.76 -16.31
C SER A 39 -6.31 20.08 -15.57
N CYS A 40 -5.08 20.32 -15.11
CA CYS A 40 -4.66 21.55 -14.43
C CYS A 40 -5.64 22.01 -13.33
N PRO A 41 -6.01 21.14 -12.37
CA PRO A 41 -7.15 21.37 -11.49
C PRO A 41 -6.95 22.56 -10.52
N TYR A 42 -5.70 23.01 -10.33
CA TYR A 42 -5.34 24.07 -9.39
C TYR A 42 -4.51 25.18 -10.02
N GLY A 43 -4.43 25.25 -11.35
CA GLY A 43 -3.68 26.28 -12.07
C GLY A 43 -2.16 26.16 -11.90
N ASN A 44 -1.60 26.83 -10.89
CA ASN A 44 -0.16 26.97 -10.68
C ASN A 44 0.44 26.00 -9.66
N ILE A 45 -0.34 25.02 -9.19
CA ILE A 45 0.11 24.05 -8.19
C ILE A 45 0.43 22.73 -8.87
N ASP A 46 1.69 22.32 -8.76
CA ASP A 46 2.17 21.04 -9.26
C ASP A 46 1.72 19.88 -8.37
N ILE A 47 1.12 18.89 -9.01
CA ILE A 47 0.69 17.66 -8.33
C ILE A 47 1.84 16.66 -8.41
N ILE A 48 2.34 16.25 -7.25
CA ILE A 48 3.49 15.37 -7.12
C ILE A 48 3.01 13.92 -7.03
N LYS A 49 3.56 13.05 -7.89
CA LYS A 49 3.31 11.62 -7.83
C LYS A 49 4.13 10.95 -6.74
N LYS A 50 3.46 10.16 -5.91
CA LYS A 50 4.06 9.23 -4.94
C LYS A 50 3.77 7.79 -5.36
N GLU A 51 4.72 6.89 -5.11
CA GLU A 51 4.57 5.47 -5.43
C GLU A 51 3.97 4.72 -4.23
N CYS A 52 3.05 3.81 -4.52
CA CYS A 52 2.55 2.86 -3.53
C CYS A 52 3.65 1.86 -3.16
N VAL A 53 4.09 1.82 -1.90
CA VAL A 53 5.16 0.90 -1.45
C VAL A 53 4.78 -0.55 -1.67
N GLY A 54 3.49 -0.90 -1.47
CA GLY A 54 2.99 -2.24 -1.76
C GLY A 54 3.12 -2.63 -3.23
N HIS A 55 2.93 -1.67 -4.14
CA HIS A 55 3.11 -1.89 -5.57
C HIS A 55 4.59 -2.00 -5.95
N VAL A 56 5.46 -1.16 -5.40
CA VAL A 56 6.91 -1.28 -5.62
C VAL A 56 7.42 -2.65 -5.14
N GLN A 57 6.99 -3.11 -3.96
CA GLN A 57 7.29 -4.45 -3.45
C GLN A 57 6.83 -5.56 -4.42
N LYS A 58 5.61 -5.47 -4.95
CA LYS A 58 5.11 -6.42 -5.97
C LYS A 58 5.94 -6.36 -7.26
N ARG A 59 6.33 -5.16 -7.70
CA ARG A 59 7.17 -4.92 -8.88
C ARG A 59 8.52 -5.62 -8.73
N THR A 60 9.17 -5.49 -7.58
CA THR A 60 10.42 -6.21 -7.26
C THR A 60 10.24 -7.71 -7.45
N GLY A 61 9.21 -8.31 -6.85
CA GLY A 61 8.93 -9.74 -6.97
C GLY A 61 8.60 -10.18 -8.40
N ALA A 62 7.92 -9.35 -9.18
CA ALA A 62 7.62 -9.63 -10.58
C ALA A 62 8.88 -9.62 -11.44
N ARG A 63 9.77 -8.63 -11.26
CA ARG A 63 11.05 -8.51 -11.98
C ARG A 63 11.98 -9.69 -11.67
N LEU A 64 12.08 -10.08 -10.40
CA LEU A 64 12.87 -11.24 -9.97
C LEU A 64 12.34 -12.55 -10.57
N ARG A 65 11.01 -12.76 -10.59
CA ARG A 65 10.40 -13.92 -11.26
C ARG A 65 10.68 -13.92 -12.76
N LYS A 66 10.61 -12.76 -13.42
CA LYS A 66 10.90 -12.60 -14.84
C LYS A 66 12.36 -13.00 -15.15
N VAL A 67 13.32 -12.45 -14.40
CA VAL A 67 14.75 -12.80 -14.56
C VAL A 67 15.00 -14.28 -14.33
N LYS A 68 14.37 -14.89 -13.31
CA LYS A 68 14.46 -16.34 -13.09
C LYS A 68 13.97 -17.15 -14.30
N LYS A 69 12.88 -16.72 -14.94
CA LYS A 69 12.29 -17.41 -16.11
C LYS A 69 13.16 -17.26 -17.35
N GLU A 70 13.73 -16.07 -17.58
CA GLU A 70 14.44 -15.72 -18.81
C GLU A 70 15.92 -16.12 -18.79
N THR A 71 16.53 -16.21 -17.60
CA THR A 71 17.95 -16.54 -17.48
C THR A 71 18.16 -18.06 -17.46
N LYS A 72 18.82 -18.58 -18.49
CA LYS A 72 19.18 -20.01 -18.56
C LYS A 72 19.97 -20.43 -17.32
N GLY A 73 19.57 -21.55 -16.74
CA GLY A 73 20.23 -22.10 -15.56
C GLY A 73 19.71 -21.58 -14.21
N LEU A 74 18.90 -20.51 -14.14
CA LEU A 74 18.28 -20.05 -12.87
C LEU A 74 17.05 -20.87 -12.43
N GLY A 75 16.56 -21.78 -13.26
CA GLY A 75 15.44 -22.68 -12.94
C GLY A 75 15.82 -24.02 -12.28
N ARG A 76 17.11 -24.32 -12.10
CA ARG A 76 17.60 -25.63 -11.62
C ARG A 76 17.61 -25.73 -10.07
N LYS A 77 17.71 -26.95 -9.54
CA LYS A 77 17.84 -27.22 -8.08
C LYS A 77 19.04 -26.42 -7.51
N GLY A 78 18.84 -25.70 -6.42
CA GLY A 78 19.85 -24.81 -5.81
C GLY A 78 19.83 -23.34 -6.27
N LYS A 79 18.90 -22.97 -7.17
CA LYS A 79 18.72 -21.58 -7.69
C LYS A 79 17.47 -20.92 -7.04
N PRO A 80 17.12 -19.64 -7.32
CA PRO A 80 16.14 -18.89 -6.54
C PRO A 80 14.80 -19.59 -6.44
N THR A 81 14.38 -19.94 -5.22
CA THR A 81 13.06 -20.51 -4.97
C THR A 81 12.00 -19.43 -5.03
N ALA A 82 10.73 -19.79 -5.26
CA ALA A 82 9.63 -18.83 -5.15
C ALA A 82 9.63 -18.15 -3.78
N LYS A 83 9.86 -18.94 -2.72
CA LYS A 83 9.99 -18.48 -1.33
C LYS A 83 11.10 -17.42 -1.16
N LEU A 84 12.28 -17.63 -1.74
CA LEU A 84 13.35 -16.64 -1.69
C LEU A 84 12.96 -15.33 -2.39
N ILE A 85 12.32 -15.41 -3.56
CA ILE A 85 11.86 -14.22 -4.29
C ILE A 85 10.83 -13.44 -3.47
N ASP A 86 9.90 -14.14 -2.82
CA ASP A 86 8.92 -13.52 -1.92
C ASP A 86 9.59 -12.85 -0.72
N GLU A 87 10.57 -13.53 -0.10
CA GLU A 87 11.37 -12.98 1.00
C GLU A 87 12.11 -11.69 0.58
N LEU A 88 12.83 -11.71 -0.55
CA LEU A 88 13.53 -10.53 -1.08
C LEU A 88 12.57 -9.37 -1.37
N SER A 89 11.38 -9.68 -1.91
CA SER A 89 10.36 -8.66 -2.19
C SER A 89 9.84 -8.03 -0.88
N VAL A 90 9.58 -8.85 0.14
CA VAL A 90 9.15 -8.39 1.47
C VAL A 90 10.22 -7.52 2.11
N TYR A 91 11.49 -7.94 2.08
CA TYR A 91 12.61 -7.18 2.63
C TYR A 91 12.77 -5.83 1.96
N TYR A 92 12.68 -5.80 0.64
CA TYR A 92 12.70 -4.56 -0.12
C TYR A 92 11.57 -3.60 0.32
N GLY A 93 10.33 -4.10 0.45
CA GLY A 93 9.21 -3.28 0.94
C GLY A 93 9.36 -2.84 2.40
N LEU A 94 9.96 -3.67 3.27
CA LEU A 94 10.24 -3.32 4.66
C LEU A 94 11.29 -2.21 4.77
N ALA A 95 12.32 -2.24 3.91
CA ALA A 95 13.35 -1.22 3.87
C ALA A 95 12.76 0.18 3.64
N ILE A 96 11.84 0.30 2.67
CA ILE A 96 11.11 1.55 2.43
C ILE A 96 10.24 1.95 3.63
N ARG A 97 9.48 1.02 4.22
CA ARG A 97 8.57 1.35 5.33
C ARG A 97 9.30 1.81 6.59
N ARG A 98 10.45 1.22 6.89
CA ARG A 98 11.29 1.56 8.05
C ARG A 98 11.99 2.91 7.87
N ASN A 99 12.41 3.21 6.64
CA ASN A 99 13.18 4.41 6.31
C ASN A 99 12.34 5.41 5.50
N LYS A 100 11.03 5.46 5.72
CA LYS A 100 10.08 6.21 4.89
C LYS A 100 10.37 7.71 4.77
N ASN A 101 11.16 8.28 5.66
CA ASN A 101 11.49 9.71 5.68
C ASN A 101 12.83 10.04 5.00
N SER A 102 13.59 9.04 4.54
CA SER A 102 14.95 9.20 4.02
C SER A 102 15.19 8.28 2.83
N LYS A 103 15.42 8.87 1.65
CA LYS A 103 15.72 8.09 0.44
C LYS A 103 17.09 7.44 0.56
N GLU A 104 18.05 8.11 1.19
CA GLU A 104 19.40 7.63 1.41
C GLU A 104 19.40 6.40 2.31
N ASP A 105 18.69 6.45 3.44
CA ASP A 105 18.59 5.32 4.37
C ASP A 105 17.79 4.17 3.76
N THR A 106 16.75 4.49 2.97
CA THR A 106 15.99 3.49 2.20
C THR A 106 16.91 2.76 1.22
N LYS A 107 17.71 3.51 0.44
CA LYS A 107 18.67 2.96 -0.52
C LYS A 107 19.70 2.08 0.20
N LYS A 108 20.26 2.58 1.31
CA LYS A 108 21.22 1.83 2.13
C LYS A 108 20.63 0.52 2.63
N GLU A 109 19.46 0.54 3.27
CA GLU A 109 18.80 -0.66 3.81
C GLU A 109 18.44 -1.66 2.71
N ILE A 110 17.97 -1.21 1.53
CA ILE A 110 17.73 -2.09 0.38
C ILE A 110 19.00 -2.84 0.00
N TRP A 111 20.12 -2.13 -0.15
CA TRP A 111 21.41 -2.76 -0.48
C TRP A 111 21.93 -3.64 0.64
N THR A 112 21.74 -3.25 1.92
CA THR A 112 22.08 -4.08 3.08
C THR A 112 21.39 -5.44 3.01
N THR A 113 20.13 -5.52 2.61
CA THR A 113 19.42 -6.81 2.51
C THR A 113 20.03 -7.74 1.46
N LEU A 114 20.48 -7.19 0.32
CA LEU A 114 21.14 -7.97 -0.73
C LEU A 114 22.56 -8.39 -0.31
N LYS A 115 23.35 -7.46 0.25
CA LYS A 115 24.68 -7.74 0.81
C LYS A 115 24.62 -8.85 1.86
N HIS A 116 23.67 -8.76 2.79
CA HIS A 116 23.44 -9.79 3.80
C HIS A 116 23.20 -11.18 3.19
N LYS A 117 22.44 -11.26 2.09
CA LYS A 117 22.16 -12.53 1.39
C LYS A 117 23.36 -13.04 0.57
N SER A 118 24.36 -12.20 0.30
CA SER A 118 25.63 -12.60 -0.31
C SER A 118 26.73 -12.96 0.70
N SER A 119 26.46 -12.78 2.01
CA SER A 119 27.42 -13.01 3.09
C SER A 119 27.88 -14.48 3.14
N THR A 120 29.19 -14.69 3.25
CA THR A 120 29.85 -16.00 3.40
C THR A 120 30.73 -16.01 4.65
N ASN A 121 31.25 -17.16 5.04
CA ASN A 121 32.19 -17.26 6.17
C ASN A 121 33.51 -16.53 5.85
N GLU A 122 33.96 -16.63 4.61
CA GLU A 122 35.21 -16.05 4.11
C GLU A 122 35.07 -14.55 3.84
N ASN A 123 33.86 -14.10 3.48
CA ASN A 123 33.54 -12.70 3.23
C ASN A 123 32.20 -12.32 3.90
N PRO A 124 32.22 -11.97 5.20
CA PRO A 124 31.03 -11.59 5.95
C PRO A 124 30.54 -10.19 5.54
N GLN A 125 29.26 -10.08 5.18
CA GLN A 125 28.63 -8.86 4.67
C GLN A 125 27.54 -8.35 5.64
N HIS A 126 27.93 -8.14 6.90
CA HIS A 126 27.02 -7.78 7.99
C HIS A 126 27.20 -6.37 8.55
N GLU A 127 28.17 -5.60 8.02
CA GLU A 127 28.56 -4.27 8.53
C GLU A 127 27.40 -3.27 8.55
N ASP A 128 26.60 -3.25 7.48
CA ASP A 128 25.46 -2.35 7.35
C ASP A 128 24.18 -2.87 8.05
N CYS A 129 24.22 -4.08 8.65
CA CYS A 129 23.07 -4.62 9.38
C CYS A 129 22.94 -3.92 10.76
N PRO A 130 21.71 -3.73 11.29
CA PRO A 130 21.52 -3.10 12.59
C PRO A 130 22.26 -3.86 13.70
N PRO A 131 23.11 -3.21 14.52
CA PRO A 131 23.84 -3.85 15.61
C PRO A 131 23.02 -3.82 16.90
N SER A 132 21.87 -4.48 16.93
CA SER A 132 21.01 -4.55 18.13
C SER A 132 20.54 -5.98 18.43
N PRO A 133 20.15 -6.29 19.69
CA PRO A 133 19.53 -7.57 20.04
C PRO A 133 18.23 -7.86 19.27
N GLU A 134 17.52 -6.81 18.86
CA GLU A 134 16.28 -6.86 18.06
C GLU A 134 16.56 -6.85 16.54
N SER A 135 17.83 -6.94 16.14
CA SER A 135 18.21 -6.94 14.74
C SER A 135 17.63 -8.14 14.02
N TRP A 136 17.18 -7.91 12.79
CA TRP A 136 16.79 -8.98 11.88
C TRP A 136 17.99 -9.81 11.41
N CYS A 137 19.21 -9.31 11.59
CA CYS A 137 20.44 -10.00 11.23
C CYS A 137 20.94 -10.86 12.40
N SER A 138 20.75 -12.18 12.27
CA SER A 138 21.14 -13.13 13.32
C SER A 138 22.63 -13.12 13.65
N TYR A 139 23.50 -12.72 12.71
CA TYR A 139 24.93 -12.49 12.98
C TYR A 139 25.15 -11.32 13.94
N GLN A 140 24.46 -10.19 13.72
CA GLN A 140 24.57 -9.03 14.62
C GLN A 140 24.03 -9.35 16.01
N VAL A 141 22.92 -10.10 16.09
CA VAL A 141 22.38 -10.60 17.36
C VAL A 141 23.40 -11.49 18.08
N ALA A 142 24.03 -12.43 17.37
CA ALA A 142 25.07 -13.30 17.95
C ALA A 142 26.30 -12.51 18.40
N LYS A 143 26.70 -11.47 17.64
CA LYS A 143 27.79 -10.56 18.00
C LYS A 143 27.50 -9.79 19.29
N VAL A 144 26.32 -9.19 19.41
CA VAL A 144 25.91 -8.45 20.61
C VAL A 144 25.81 -9.37 21.84
N ASN A 145 25.40 -10.62 21.65
CA ASN A 145 25.28 -11.61 22.73
C ASN A 145 26.56 -12.43 22.99
N ASN A 146 27.71 -12.03 22.44
CA ASN A 146 29.00 -12.74 22.58
C ASN A 146 28.95 -14.24 22.21
N ASN A 147 28.09 -14.63 21.26
CA ASN A 147 27.86 -16.03 20.84
C ASN A 147 28.25 -16.28 19.37
N LEU A 148 29.25 -15.56 18.85
CA LEU A 148 29.71 -15.74 17.46
C LEU A 148 30.38 -17.10 17.21
N LEU A 149 31.02 -17.68 18.23
CA LEU A 149 31.71 -18.96 18.11
C LEU A 149 30.77 -20.12 17.76
N ASN A 150 29.50 -20.02 18.14
CA ASN A 150 28.47 -21.04 17.85
C ASN A 150 27.53 -20.62 16.71
N TYR A 151 27.83 -19.51 16.02
CA TYR A 151 26.94 -18.99 14.99
C TYR A 151 27.08 -19.76 13.68
N ASN A 152 25.99 -20.40 13.26
CA ASN A 152 25.92 -21.06 11.96
C ASN A 152 25.40 -20.12 10.89
N TYR A 153 26.22 -19.90 9.86
CA TYR A 153 25.86 -19.07 8.74
C TYR A 153 24.82 -19.76 7.85
N LYS A 154 23.87 -18.97 7.36
CA LYS A 154 22.95 -19.43 6.31
C LYS A 154 23.73 -19.51 4.99
N PRO A 155 23.44 -20.48 4.12
CA PRO A 155 24.06 -20.55 2.81
C PRO A 155 23.83 -19.25 2.03
N ALA A 156 24.92 -18.69 1.50
CA ALA A 156 24.90 -17.51 0.66
C ALA A 156 24.14 -17.75 -0.66
N LEU A 157 23.65 -16.67 -1.27
CA LEU A 157 23.19 -16.74 -2.64
C LEU A 157 24.35 -17.02 -3.60
N HIS A 158 24.11 -17.93 -4.53
CA HIS A 158 25.09 -18.28 -5.55
C HIS A 158 25.45 -17.05 -6.41
N ALA A 159 26.72 -16.94 -6.82
CA ALA A 159 27.23 -15.80 -7.59
C ALA A 159 26.40 -15.49 -8.86
N ASP A 160 26.02 -16.52 -9.62
CA ASP A 160 25.11 -16.38 -10.78
C ASP A 160 23.78 -15.68 -10.45
N VAL A 161 23.22 -15.96 -9.26
CA VAL A 161 21.96 -15.37 -8.81
C VAL A 161 22.18 -13.90 -8.51
N LEU A 162 23.22 -13.58 -7.74
CA LEU A 162 23.58 -12.21 -7.40
C LEU A 162 23.79 -11.40 -8.68
N LYS A 163 24.64 -11.90 -9.60
CA LYS A 163 24.89 -11.27 -10.90
C LYS A 163 23.60 -11.00 -11.68
N ALA A 164 22.63 -11.90 -11.64
CA ALA A 164 21.37 -11.75 -12.37
C ALA A 164 20.40 -10.76 -11.70
N ILE A 165 20.39 -10.62 -10.38
CA ILE A 165 19.43 -9.76 -9.66
C ILE A 165 19.98 -8.38 -9.34
N THR A 166 21.30 -8.17 -9.30
CA THR A 166 21.92 -6.86 -9.03
C THR A 166 21.39 -5.76 -9.95
N PRO A 167 21.25 -5.95 -11.28
CA PRO A 167 20.70 -4.89 -12.14
C PRO A 167 19.26 -4.48 -11.78
N ILE A 168 18.45 -5.41 -11.25
CA ILE A 168 17.11 -5.09 -10.75
C ILE A 168 17.20 -4.20 -9.51
N TYR A 169 18.14 -4.50 -8.60
CA TYR A 169 18.34 -3.69 -7.41
C TYR A 169 18.87 -2.30 -7.75
N GLU A 170 19.74 -2.17 -8.75
CA GLU A 170 20.23 -0.87 -9.24
C GLU A 170 19.08 -0.01 -9.80
N GLU A 171 18.30 -0.58 -10.73
CA GLU A 171 17.15 0.10 -11.34
C GLU A 171 16.10 0.51 -10.29
N LEU A 172 15.72 -0.42 -9.42
CA LEU A 172 14.73 -0.19 -8.38
C LEU A 172 15.29 0.62 -7.21
N SER A 173 16.58 0.90 -7.13
CA SER A 173 17.14 1.80 -6.12
C SER A 173 17.54 3.16 -6.70
N SER A 174 17.00 3.50 -7.88
CA SER A 174 17.18 4.81 -8.49
C SER A 174 16.58 5.92 -7.63
N ASP A 175 17.27 7.06 -7.58
CA ASP A 175 16.85 8.19 -6.74
C ASP A 175 15.46 8.71 -7.16
N GLN A 176 15.16 8.70 -8.46
CA GLN A 176 13.84 9.07 -9.00
C GLN A 176 12.71 8.16 -8.49
N LEU A 177 12.96 6.86 -8.29
CA LEU A 177 11.96 5.95 -7.73
C LEU A 177 11.85 6.17 -6.22
N LEU A 178 12.97 6.22 -5.51
CA LEU A 178 13.00 6.31 -4.05
C LEU A 178 12.47 7.65 -3.52
N GLU A 179 12.69 8.76 -4.23
CA GLU A 179 12.09 10.08 -3.93
C GLU A 179 10.55 10.02 -3.93
N ARG A 180 9.98 9.21 -4.83
CA ARG A 180 8.52 8.99 -4.90
C ARG A 180 8.02 8.01 -3.84
N CYS A 181 8.92 7.23 -3.22
CA CYS A 181 8.62 6.36 -2.09
C CYS A 181 8.71 7.08 -0.73
N VAL A 182 9.33 8.27 -0.66
CA VAL A 182 9.39 9.07 0.58
C VAL A 182 7.96 9.40 1.07
N GLY A 183 7.72 9.11 2.34
CA GLY A 183 6.42 9.11 3.03
C GLY A 183 5.86 7.70 3.24
N GLY A 184 6.34 6.69 2.51
CA GLY A 184 5.97 5.29 2.71
C GLY A 184 4.49 4.98 2.42
N PHE A 185 3.89 5.74 1.50
CA PHE A 185 2.45 5.71 1.24
C PHE A 185 1.95 4.37 0.66
N THR A 186 0.70 4.02 0.95
CA THR A 186 0.07 2.80 0.43
C THR A 186 -1.34 3.09 -0.09
N GLN A 187 -1.76 2.37 -1.13
CA GLN A 187 -3.14 2.44 -1.64
C GLN A 187 -4.11 1.49 -0.92
N ASN A 188 -3.63 0.65 -0.01
CA ASN A 188 -4.45 -0.35 0.68
C ASN A 188 -5.70 0.25 1.37
N GLN A 189 -5.61 1.48 1.87
CA GLN A 189 -6.76 2.15 2.48
C GLN A 189 -7.87 2.44 1.45
N ASN A 190 -7.52 2.88 0.24
CA ASN A 190 -8.48 3.12 -0.84
C ASN A 190 -9.10 1.81 -1.32
N ASP A 191 -8.28 0.75 -1.46
CA ASP A 191 -8.77 -0.57 -1.87
C ASP A 191 -9.68 -1.19 -0.80
N SER A 192 -9.31 -1.06 0.47
CA SER A 192 -10.10 -1.54 1.61
C SER A 192 -11.45 -0.82 1.70
N PHE A 193 -11.46 0.50 1.48
CA PHE A 193 -12.71 1.27 1.48
C PHE A 193 -13.64 0.84 0.35
N ASN A 194 -13.11 0.74 -0.88
CA ASN A 194 -13.89 0.27 -2.02
C ASN A 194 -14.40 -1.14 -1.77
N ASN A 195 -13.58 -2.01 -1.18
CA ASN A 195 -14.01 -3.36 -0.80
C ASN A 195 -15.19 -3.33 0.18
N THR A 196 -15.18 -2.46 1.20
CA THR A 196 -16.32 -2.31 2.12
C THR A 196 -17.61 -1.90 1.40
N ILE A 197 -17.53 -0.97 0.44
CA ILE A 197 -18.70 -0.59 -0.38
C ILE A 197 -19.23 -1.81 -1.13
N TRP A 198 -18.35 -2.53 -1.82
CA TRP A 198 -18.76 -3.64 -2.67
C TRP A 198 -19.16 -4.89 -1.87
N CYS A 199 -18.77 -5.01 -0.60
CA CYS A 199 -19.37 -5.99 0.32
C CYS A 199 -20.82 -5.63 0.68
N LEU A 200 -21.14 -4.34 0.79
CA LEU A 200 -22.48 -3.85 1.14
C LEU A 200 -23.42 -3.72 -0.08
N ALA A 201 -22.86 -3.39 -1.25
CA ALA A 201 -23.56 -3.30 -2.53
C ALA A 201 -22.81 -4.15 -3.58
N PRO A 202 -22.98 -5.49 -3.58
CA PRO A 202 -22.22 -6.40 -4.44
C PRO A 202 -22.35 -6.08 -5.92
N LYS A 203 -21.22 -6.07 -6.63
CA LYS A 203 -21.16 -5.77 -8.09
C LYS A 203 -21.87 -6.82 -8.96
N ASN A 204 -22.05 -8.03 -8.45
CA ASN A 204 -22.76 -9.12 -9.14
C ASN A 204 -24.28 -9.03 -8.99
N LEU A 205 -24.79 -8.11 -8.17
CA LEU A 205 -26.21 -7.84 -7.99
C LEU A 205 -26.52 -6.45 -8.55
N PHE A 206 -27.69 -6.30 -9.17
CA PHE A 206 -28.15 -4.98 -9.59
C PHE A 206 -28.39 -4.11 -8.34
N SER A 207 -27.54 -3.11 -8.14
CA SER A 207 -27.67 -2.14 -7.06
C SER A 207 -28.01 -0.78 -7.66
N GLY A 208 -29.18 -0.25 -7.31
CA GLY A 208 -29.58 1.09 -7.71
C GLY A 208 -28.68 2.17 -7.09
N THR A 209 -28.73 3.37 -7.64
CA THR A 209 -27.94 4.53 -7.18
C THR A 209 -28.10 4.78 -5.69
N THR A 210 -29.32 4.72 -5.17
CA THR A 210 -29.61 4.92 -3.74
C THR A 210 -28.91 3.88 -2.87
N THR A 211 -28.92 2.61 -3.27
CA THR A 211 -28.27 1.51 -2.53
C THR A 211 -26.77 1.74 -2.42
N VAL A 212 -26.11 2.07 -3.53
CA VAL A 212 -24.67 2.32 -3.54
C VAL A 212 -24.31 3.58 -2.73
N LYS A 213 -25.16 4.62 -2.77
CA LYS A 213 -25.03 5.80 -1.89
C LYS A 213 -25.09 5.43 -0.41
N ILE A 214 -26.05 4.60 -0.01
CA ILE A 214 -26.18 4.14 1.37
C ILE A 214 -24.96 3.32 1.78
N ALA A 215 -24.58 2.32 0.97
CA ALA A 215 -23.43 1.45 1.22
C ALA A 215 -22.15 2.24 1.46
N ALA A 216 -21.92 3.28 0.68
CA ALA A 216 -20.72 4.08 0.78
C ALA A 216 -20.75 5.12 1.91
N ASN A 217 -21.92 5.65 2.30
CA ASN A 217 -22.04 6.41 3.54
C ASN A 217 -21.75 5.51 4.75
N ILE A 218 -22.28 4.28 4.78
CA ILE A 218 -21.98 3.30 5.83
C ILE A 218 -20.48 2.98 5.85
N ALA A 219 -19.86 2.76 4.68
CA ALA A 219 -18.42 2.54 4.58
C ALA A 219 -17.62 3.74 5.13
N ALA A 220 -18.02 4.99 4.82
CA ALA A 220 -17.42 6.22 5.36
C ALA A 220 -17.43 6.22 6.89
N VAL A 221 -18.61 5.91 7.43
CA VAL A 221 -18.90 5.94 8.85
C VAL A 221 -18.09 4.86 9.58
N ILE A 222 -18.00 3.65 9.02
CA ILE A 222 -17.14 2.57 9.53
C ILE A 222 -15.66 2.95 9.47
N PHE A 223 -15.20 3.55 8.39
CA PHE A 223 -13.79 3.97 8.30
C PHE A 223 -13.44 5.05 9.32
N ASN A 224 -14.32 6.04 9.51
CA ASN A 224 -14.08 7.16 10.41
C ASN A 224 -14.25 6.79 11.90
N ARG A 225 -15.18 5.89 12.24
CA ARG A 225 -15.58 5.60 13.64
C ARG A 225 -15.50 4.12 14.04
N GLY A 226 -15.04 3.25 13.15
CA GLY A 226 -15.03 1.80 13.37
C GLY A 226 -16.44 1.19 13.28
N PHE A 227 -16.57 -0.11 13.52
CA PHE A 227 -17.86 -0.79 13.43
C PHE A 227 -18.90 -0.36 14.49
N PHE A 228 -18.48 0.35 15.55
CA PHE A 228 -19.38 0.89 16.58
C PHE A 228 -20.41 1.87 16.01
N SER A 229 -20.13 2.47 14.86
CA SER A 229 -21.04 3.39 14.22
C SER A 229 -22.23 2.73 13.53
N VAL A 230 -22.17 1.42 13.25
CA VAL A 230 -23.28 0.69 12.61
C VAL A 230 -24.52 0.67 13.51
N PRO A 231 -24.41 0.33 14.81
CA PRO A 231 -25.52 0.49 15.75
C PRO A 231 -26.12 1.91 15.80
N LEU A 232 -25.29 2.96 15.72
CA LEU A 232 -25.77 4.35 15.72
C LEU A 232 -26.61 4.65 14.47
N VAL A 233 -26.16 4.22 13.29
CA VAL A 233 -26.92 4.37 12.04
C VAL A 233 -28.26 3.63 12.14
N MET A 234 -28.25 2.39 12.64
CA MET A 234 -29.48 1.61 12.84
C MET A 234 -30.45 2.28 13.81
N HIS A 235 -29.95 2.83 14.92
CA HIS A 235 -30.75 3.59 15.88
C HIS A 235 -31.39 4.83 15.23
N CYS A 236 -30.63 5.62 14.47
CA CYS A 236 -31.16 6.78 13.74
C CYS A 236 -32.23 6.39 12.70
N MET A 237 -32.16 5.17 12.16
CA MET A 237 -33.17 4.61 11.26
C MET A 237 -34.36 3.95 11.97
N ASN A 238 -34.42 4.03 13.31
CA ASN A 238 -35.41 3.34 14.15
C ASN A 238 -35.42 1.81 13.96
N ILE A 239 -34.28 1.22 13.60
CA ILE A 239 -34.11 -0.23 13.50
C ILE A 239 -33.80 -0.77 14.90
N LYS A 240 -34.68 -1.61 15.42
CA LYS A 240 -34.51 -2.23 16.74
C LYS A 240 -33.44 -3.32 16.68
N ILE A 241 -32.30 -3.07 17.32
CA ILE A 241 -31.24 -4.08 17.46
C ILE A 241 -31.63 -5.02 18.60
N THR A 242 -31.85 -6.29 18.28
CA THR A 242 -32.10 -7.33 19.28
C THR A 242 -30.79 -7.96 19.75
N HIS A 243 -30.81 -8.57 20.93
CA HIS A 243 -29.66 -9.11 21.66
C HIS A 243 -28.86 -10.17 20.87
N HIS A 244 -29.42 -10.72 19.80
CA HIS A 244 -28.79 -11.73 18.95
C HIS A 244 -27.75 -11.18 17.97
N LEU A 245 -27.61 -9.85 17.84
CA LEU A 245 -26.67 -9.19 16.92
C LEU A 245 -25.36 -8.74 17.59
N ILE A 246 -25.24 -8.84 18.92
CA ILE A 246 -24.06 -8.44 19.67
C ILE A 246 -23.29 -9.70 20.09
N SER A 247 -22.17 -9.96 19.42
CA SER A 247 -21.25 -11.03 19.84
C SER A 247 -20.52 -10.62 21.13
N PRO A 248 -20.38 -11.50 22.15
CA PRO A 248 -19.69 -11.19 23.41
C PRO A 248 -18.19 -10.83 23.28
N ARG A 249 -17.61 -10.88 22.08
CA ARG A 249 -16.21 -10.51 21.81
C ARG A 249 -15.99 -9.00 21.68
N SER A 250 -17.03 -8.17 21.72
CA SER A 250 -16.91 -6.71 21.55
C SER A 250 -16.25 -5.99 22.73
N ASP A 251 -16.37 -6.50 23.95
CA ASP A 251 -16.11 -5.71 25.15
C ASP A 251 -14.61 -5.51 25.43
N THR A 252 -13.78 -6.45 24.97
CA THR A 252 -12.30 -6.34 25.08
C THR A 252 -11.67 -5.48 23.99
N TYR A 253 -12.33 -5.32 22.84
CA TYR A 253 -11.85 -4.47 21.74
C TYR A 253 -12.12 -2.97 21.96
N MET A 254 -13.10 -2.62 22.81
CA MET A 254 -13.47 -1.21 23.07
C MET A 254 -12.37 -0.42 23.79
N ALA A 255 -11.59 -1.06 24.66
CA ALA A 255 -10.58 -0.37 25.47
C ALA A 255 -9.30 -0.02 24.69
N THR A 256 -8.96 -0.77 23.64
CA THR A 256 -7.67 -0.62 22.92
C THR A 256 -7.73 0.39 21.75
N MET A 257 -8.91 0.78 21.28
CA MET A 257 -9.08 1.69 20.13
C MET A 257 -9.44 3.14 20.51
N LEU A 258 -9.70 3.43 21.78
CA LEU A 258 -9.97 4.80 22.27
C LEU A 258 -8.71 5.70 22.31
N THR A 259 -7.56 5.18 21.90
CA THR A 259 -6.28 5.90 21.85
C THR A 259 -5.70 6.03 20.45
N ASP A 260 -6.42 5.67 19.38
CA ASP A 260 -5.91 5.80 18.01
C ASP A 260 -6.20 7.20 17.42
N PRO A 261 -5.21 8.10 17.33
CA PRO A 261 -5.37 9.39 16.70
C PRO A 261 -5.18 9.20 15.20
N ARG A 262 -6.21 8.69 14.52
CA ARG A 262 -6.18 8.64 13.05
C ARG A 262 -6.32 10.07 12.54
N ASP A 263 -5.19 10.64 12.11
CA ASP A 263 -5.04 11.95 11.45
C ASP A 263 -5.71 12.04 10.06
N PHE A 264 -6.77 11.28 9.79
CA PHE A 264 -7.40 11.24 8.47
C PHE A 264 -8.93 11.23 8.60
N ARG A 265 -9.60 12.10 7.84
CA ARG A 265 -11.06 12.07 7.65
C ARG A 265 -11.39 11.49 6.28
N VAL A 266 -12.25 10.47 6.25
CA VAL A 266 -12.81 9.94 5.00
C VAL A 266 -14.05 10.75 4.62
N VAL A 267 -13.97 11.45 3.48
CA VAL A 267 -15.10 12.13 2.84
C VAL A 267 -15.54 11.34 1.61
N VAL A 268 -16.83 11.06 1.51
CA VAL A 268 -17.41 10.28 0.41
C VAL A 268 -18.28 11.19 -0.44
N THR A 269 -18.05 11.15 -1.75
CA THR A 269 -18.82 11.91 -2.72
C THR A 269 -19.37 10.98 -3.79
N PHE A 270 -20.59 11.26 -4.25
CA PHE A 270 -21.34 10.41 -5.17
C PHE A 270 -21.61 11.12 -6.47
N LYS A 271 -21.48 10.41 -7.59
CA LYS A 271 -21.99 10.88 -8.88
C LYS A 271 -22.66 9.76 -9.65
N GLN A 272 -23.77 10.11 -10.29
CA GLN A 272 -24.57 9.23 -11.12
C GLN A 272 -24.37 9.65 -12.57
N TYR A 273 -23.91 8.73 -13.40
CA TYR A 273 -23.84 8.92 -14.84
C TYR A 273 -25.02 8.21 -15.49
N VAL A 274 -25.54 8.82 -16.53
CA VAL A 274 -26.55 8.22 -17.40
C VAL A 274 -25.95 8.19 -18.80
N SER A 275 -25.58 7.01 -19.27
CA SER A 275 -25.11 6.79 -20.65
C SER A 275 -26.13 6.00 -21.44
N LYS A 276 -26.23 6.23 -22.75
CA LYS A 276 -27.12 5.47 -23.64
C LYS A 276 -26.28 4.72 -24.66
N PHE A 277 -26.26 3.39 -24.59
CA PHE A 277 -25.55 2.53 -25.55
C PHE A 277 -26.58 1.59 -26.19
N HIS A 278 -26.69 1.61 -27.53
CA HIS A 278 -27.66 0.80 -28.30
C HIS A 278 -29.11 0.88 -27.79
N GLY A 279 -29.57 2.08 -27.41
CA GLY A 279 -30.95 2.29 -26.94
C GLY A 279 -31.19 1.91 -25.47
N ILE A 280 -30.23 1.28 -24.79
CA ILE A 280 -30.32 0.94 -23.36
C ILE A 280 -29.72 2.10 -22.54
N LEU A 281 -30.53 2.66 -21.63
CA LEU A 281 -30.04 3.59 -20.60
C LEU A 281 -29.24 2.80 -19.57
N THR A 282 -27.94 3.07 -19.46
CA THR A 282 -27.06 2.54 -18.44
C THR A 282 -26.82 3.63 -17.39
N VAL A 283 -27.10 3.33 -16.13
CA VAL A 283 -26.82 4.21 -15.01
C VAL A 283 -25.60 3.66 -14.28
N SER A 284 -24.45 4.33 -14.36
CA SER A 284 -23.28 3.98 -13.56
C SER A 284 -23.17 4.92 -12.35
N LEU A 285 -22.92 4.35 -11.17
CA LEU A 285 -22.64 5.14 -9.98
C LEU A 285 -21.16 5.10 -9.66
N GLU A 286 -20.56 6.27 -9.59
CA GLU A 286 -19.19 6.43 -9.13
C GLU A 286 -19.19 6.88 -7.67
N VAL A 287 -18.41 6.15 -6.87
CA VAL A 287 -18.18 6.46 -5.46
C VAL A 287 -16.75 6.91 -5.30
N THR A 288 -16.58 8.17 -4.89
CA THR A 288 -15.27 8.81 -4.76
C THR A 288 -14.93 9.02 -3.30
N VAL A 289 -13.75 8.56 -2.91
CA VAL A 289 -13.26 8.55 -1.53
C VAL A 289 -12.12 9.53 -1.39
N VAL A 290 -12.18 10.37 -0.37
CA VAL A 290 -11.10 11.28 -0.02
C VAL A 290 -10.58 10.94 1.37
N LEU A 291 -9.32 10.55 1.47
CA LEU A 291 -8.57 10.64 2.73
C LEU A 291 -8.05 12.08 2.83
N VAL A 292 -8.61 12.84 3.77
CA VAL A 292 -8.16 14.20 4.08
C VAL A 292 -7.28 14.12 5.33
N THR A 293 -5.98 14.40 5.20
CA THR A 293 -5.16 14.79 6.35
C THR A 293 -5.49 16.22 6.72
N PRO A 294 -5.77 16.55 7.99
CA PRO A 294 -5.72 17.94 8.41
C PRO A 294 -4.29 18.45 8.16
N VAL A 295 -4.18 19.52 7.38
CA VAL A 295 -2.98 20.35 7.39
C VAL A 295 -3.12 21.20 8.65
N LEU A 296 -2.24 20.98 9.62
CA LEU A 296 -1.93 21.96 10.67
C LEU A 296 -0.88 22.91 10.12
#